data_AF-A0A7C6RY92-F1
#
_entry.id   AF-A0A7C6RY92-F1
#
_cell.length_a   1.000
_cell.length_b   1.000
_cell.length_c   1.000
_cell.angle_alpha   90.00
_cell.angle_beta   90.00
_cell.angle_gamma   90.00
#
_symmetry.space_group_name_H-M   'P 1'
#
loop_
_entity.id
_entity.type
_entity.pdbx_description
1 polymer ?
#
loop_
_entity_poly.entity_id
_entity_poly.type
_entity_poly.pdbx_seq_one_letter_code
_entity_poly.pdbx_strand_id
1 'polypeptide(L)'
;MNFKIRWWDYPLLALLGGVLLGTAGGVGAADPASDVDLKTRGPAGTVKIAPEPGGAAPKPAAITPQAGSKPLSFKVNYVYRPGGQGPLKTLVEGSVLHSGDHYKIQFTPAENSYVYIFQVDSSKAIYRLFPMTSFGGVKVDNLNPVRGGVTYYLPAKDKSFKLDDKVGSETILFLAFREPNQAMEEQYEALVKARLAQDSAKTDTLQTAIQSSFKTRGLAAIVDDPEKKTATVPWTAKESFTMPVRRLDNLCADCINMVTFEHR
;
A
#
# COMPACT_ATOMS: atom_id res chain seq x y z
N MET A 1 -52.70 39.22 -6.13
CA MET A 1 -53.52 38.67 -7.25
C MET A 1 -52.75 38.84 -8.56
N ASN A 2 -52.57 37.73 -9.27
CA ASN A 2 -52.36 37.56 -10.73
C ASN A 2 -51.09 38.10 -11.45
N PHE A 3 -50.13 37.17 -11.60
CA PHE A 3 -49.49 36.66 -12.83
C PHE A 3 -49.53 37.45 -14.15
N LYS A 4 -48.36 37.58 -14.81
CA LYS A 4 -48.01 37.01 -16.14
C LYS A 4 -46.55 37.36 -16.52
N ILE A 5 -45.65 36.36 -16.59
CA ILE A 5 -45.11 35.68 -17.79
C ILE A 5 -44.42 36.63 -18.78
N ARG A 6 -43.10 36.44 -18.95
CA ARG A 6 -42.26 37.09 -19.95
C ARG A 6 -41.48 36.00 -20.69
N TRP A 7 -41.81 35.79 -21.95
CA TRP A 7 -41.06 34.95 -22.89
C TRP A 7 -40.56 35.83 -24.04
N TRP A 8 -39.23 35.81 -24.19
CA TRP A 8 -38.39 35.80 -25.39
C TRP A 8 -38.72 36.69 -26.60
N ASP A 9 -37.73 37.50 -26.99
CA ASP A 9 -37.33 37.68 -28.38
C ASP A 9 -35.81 37.94 -28.45
N TYR A 10 -35.11 37.08 -29.20
CA TYR A 10 -33.81 37.38 -29.79
C TYR A 10 -34.05 37.87 -31.23
N PRO A 11 -33.15 38.69 -31.79
CA PRO A 11 -32.53 38.19 -33.01
C PRO A 11 -31.02 38.42 -33.11
N LEU A 12 -30.45 37.51 -33.91
CA LEU A 12 -29.09 37.39 -34.43
C LEU A 12 -28.37 38.70 -34.76
N LEU A 13 -27.07 38.73 -34.48
CA LEU A 13 -26.11 39.35 -35.36
C LEU A 13 -24.92 38.40 -35.61
N ALA A 14 -24.67 38.15 -36.89
CA ALA A 14 -23.58 37.36 -37.41
C ALA A 14 -22.23 38.06 -37.22
N LEU A 15 -21.15 37.28 -37.09
CA LEU A 15 -19.83 37.68 -37.54
C LEU A 15 -18.99 36.47 -37.93
N LEU A 16 -18.49 36.54 -39.16
CA LEU A 16 -17.51 35.67 -39.80
C LEU A 16 -16.19 35.63 -39.03
N GLY A 17 -15.48 34.51 -39.09
CA GLY A 17 -14.05 34.50 -38.79
C GLY A 17 -13.42 33.12 -38.66
N GLY A 18 -12.60 32.75 -39.66
CA GLY A 18 -11.27 32.18 -39.41
C GLY A 18 -11.15 30.68 -39.15
N VAL A 19 -10.65 29.99 -40.17
CA VAL A 19 -9.96 28.69 -40.10
C VAL A 19 -8.82 28.74 -39.09
N LEU A 20 -8.63 27.69 -38.29
CA LEU A 20 -7.32 27.17 -37.88
C LEU A 20 -7.45 25.67 -37.52
N LEU A 21 -6.77 24.83 -38.31
CA LEU A 21 -6.42 23.46 -37.93
C LEU A 21 -5.56 23.52 -36.65
N GLY A 22 -6.03 22.88 -35.58
CA GLY A 22 -5.26 22.63 -34.37
C GLY A 22 -5.20 21.13 -34.12
N THR A 23 -4.00 20.58 -34.25
CA THR A 23 -3.64 19.19 -34.01
C THR A 23 -4.15 18.69 -32.65
N ALA A 24 -4.77 17.51 -32.65
CA ALA A 24 -5.06 16.75 -31.44
C ALA A 24 -3.75 16.37 -30.75
N GLY A 25 -3.29 17.23 -29.84
CA GLY A 25 -2.24 16.93 -28.88
C GLY A 25 -2.79 15.98 -27.84
N GLY A 26 -2.23 14.77 -27.80
CA GLY A 26 -2.53 13.78 -26.77
C GLY A 26 -2.29 14.37 -25.39
N VAL A 27 -3.34 14.40 -24.58
CA VAL A 27 -3.20 14.61 -23.15
C VAL A 27 -2.83 13.25 -22.58
N GLY A 28 -1.52 13.07 -22.39
CA GLY A 28 -0.98 11.90 -21.71
C GLY A 28 -1.64 11.75 -20.34
N ALA A 29 -2.14 10.56 -20.08
CA ALA A 29 -2.50 10.14 -18.74
C ALA A 29 -1.26 10.32 -17.85
N ALA A 30 -1.37 11.20 -16.86
CA ALA A 30 -0.35 11.33 -15.84
C ALA A 30 -0.34 10.04 -15.01
N ASP A 31 0.71 9.24 -15.18
CA ASP A 31 0.99 8.09 -14.34
C ASP A 31 1.13 8.52 -12.87
N PRO A 32 0.36 7.95 -11.93
CA PRO A 32 0.54 8.22 -10.50
C PRO A 32 1.79 7.56 -9.91
N ALA A 33 2.66 6.95 -10.73
CA ALA A 33 4.06 6.71 -10.37
C ALA A 33 4.91 7.86 -10.92
N SER A 34 4.70 9.07 -10.42
CA SER A 34 5.62 10.16 -10.76
C SER A 34 7.02 9.74 -10.32
N ASP A 35 8.03 10.02 -11.13
CA ASP A 35 9.45 9.74 -10.89
C ASP A 35 9.94 10.24 -9.50
N VAL A 36 9.17 11.14 -8.88
CA VAL A 36 9.34 11.62 -7.49
C VAL A 36 9.09 10.51 -6.45
N ASP A 37 8.07 9.68 -6.61
CA ASP A 37 7.70 8.63 -5.64
C ASP A 37 8.69 7.47 -5.60
N LEU A 38 9.41 7.23 -6.69
CA LEU A 38 10.45 6.21 -6.79
C LEU A 38 11.78 6.67 -6.19
N LYS A 39 12.11 7.97 -6.34
CA LYS A 39 13.36 8.56 -5.81
C LYS A 39 13.39 8.68 -4.29
N THR A 40 12.24 8.79 -3.63
CA THR A 40 12.16 8.95 -2.16
C THR A 40 12.00 7.62 -1.40
N ARG A 41 11.85 6.50 -2.10
CA ARG A 41 11.81 5.14 -1.53
C ARG A 41 13.23 4.60 -1.30
N GLY A 42 13.98 5.28 -0.44
CA GLY A 42 15.34 4.91 -0.08
C GLY A 42 15.45 3.50 0.54
N PRO A 43 16.66 2.90 0.52
CA PRO A 43 16.94 1.65 1.20
C PRO A 43 16.69 1.80 2.70
N ALA A 44 16.10 0.77 3.31
CA ALA A 44 15.93 0.72 4.74
C ALA A 44 17.29 0.39 5.36
N GLY A 45 17.91 1.35 6.04
CA GLY A 45 19.13 1.10 6.82
C GLY A 45 20.40 0.99 5.97
N THR A 46 21.45 1.63 6.44
CA THR A 46 22.79 1.60 5.82
C THR A 46 23.41 0.20 5.89
N VAL A 47 23.49 -0.50 4.75
CA VAL A 47 24.49 -1.54 4.53
C VAL A 47 25.45 -1.06 3.45
N LYS A 48 26.73 -0.96 3.83
CA LYS A 48 27.84 -0.60 2.95
C LYS A 48 28.13 -1.81 2.05
N ILE A 49 27.76 -1.74 0.77
CA ILE A 49 28.03 -2.80 -0.21
C ILE A 49 29.26 -2.42 -1.04
N ALA A 50 30.32 -3.24 -0.97
CA ALA A 50 31.36 -3.28 -1.98
C ALA A 50 30.84 -4.03 -3.21
N PRO A 51 31.17 -3.63 -4.45
CA PRO A 51 30.58 -4.23 -5.64
C PRO A 51 31.22 -5.58 -5.94
N GLU A 52 30.40 -6.62 -6.08
CA GLU A 52 30.76 -7.83 -6.83
C GLU A 52 30.05 -7.81 -8.20
N PRO A 53 30.74 -8.14 -9.31
CA PRO A 53 30.15 -8.22 -10.64
C PRO A 53 29.64 -9.64 -10.92
N GLY A 54 28.43 -9.76 -11.50
CA GLY A 54 28.06 -10.95 -12.28
C GLY A 54 26.62 -11.46 -12.14
N GLY A 55 25.76 -11.07 -13.08
CA GLY A 55 24.99 -11.99 -13.95
C GLY A 55 24.14 -13.14 -13.39
N ALA A 56 23.81 -13.22 -12.10
CA ALA A 56 22.91 -14.26 -11.59
C ALA A 56 21.43 -13.84 -11.71
N ALA A 57 20.61 -14.69 -12.33
CA ALA A 57 19.15 -14.53 -12.35
C ALA A 57 18.60 -14.46 -10.91
N PRO A 58 17.58 -13.63 -10.63
CA PRO A 58 17.03 -13.51 -9.28
C PRO A 58 16.36 -14.83 -8.86
N LYS A 59 17.05 -15.60 -8.01
CA LYS A 59 16.50 -16.80 -7.38
C LYS A 59 15.43 -16.38 -6.36
N PRO A 60 14.29 -17.09 -6.27
CA PRO A 60 13.33 -16.87 -5.19
C PRO A 60 14.03 -16.98 -3.83
N ALA A 61 13.75 -16.04 -2.93
CA ALA A 61 14.31 -16.01 -1.58
C ALA A 61 13.97 -17.31 -0.85
N ALA A 62 14.94 -18.21 -0.77
CA ALA A 62 14.86 -19.42 0.03
C ALA A 62 15.09 -19.02 1.49
N ILE A 63 14.12 -19.30 2.34
CA ILE A 63 14.22 -19.11 3.78
C ILE A 63 14.34 -20.50 4.37
N THR A 64 15.32 -20.71 5.25
CA THR A 64 15.46 -21.97 5.97
C THR A 64 14.35 -22.03 7.03
N PRO A 65 13.43 -23.00 6.98
CA PRO A 65 12.37 -23.09 7.97
C PRO A 65 12.98 -23.37 9.34
N GLN A 66 12.80 -22.47 10.31
CA GLN A 66 13.08 -22.78 11.71
C GLN A 66 11.93 -23.62 12.27
N ALA A 67 12.00 -24.94 12.02
CA ALA A 67 11.10 -25.92 12.61
C ALA A 67 11.18 -25.84 14.15
N GLY A 68 10.03 -25.62 14.80
CA GLY A 68 9.89 -25.61 16.27
C GLY A 68 9.77 -24.24 16.94
N SER A 69 9.81 -23.14 16.18
CA SER A 69 9.59 -21.81 16.78
C SER A 69 8.11 -21.52 17.02
N LYS A 70 7.76 -20.95 18.18
CA LYS A 70 6.39 -20.50 18.49
C LYS A 70 5.89 -19.59 17.36
N PRO A 71 4.61 -19.60 16.97
CA PRO A 71 4.16 -18.66 15.96
C PRO A 71 4.19 -17.21 16.45
N LEU A 72 4.36 -16.26 15.53
CA LEU A 72 4.25 -14.84 15.81
C LEU A 72 2.77 -14.44 15.89
N SER A 73 2.46 -13.53 16.82
CA SER A 73 1.11 -13.00 17.02
C SER A 73 1.10 -11.48 16.92
N PHE A 74 0.09 -10.95 16.24
CA PHE A 74 -0.12 -9.52 16.06
C PHE A 74 -1.57 -9.14 16.32
N LYS A 75 -1.79 -8.01 16.98
CA LYS A 75 -3.06 -7.29 16.87
C LYS A 75 -3.00 -6.43 15.62
N VAL A 76 -3.99 -6.52 14.74
CA VAL A 76 -4.03 -5.77 13.49
C VAL A 76 -5.42 -5.16 13.27
N ASN A 77 -5.45 -3.97 12.68
CA ASN A 77 -6.66 -3.32 12.21
C ASN A 77 -6.40 -2.66 10.87
N TYR A 78 -7.30 -2.90 9.92
CA TYR A 78 -7.35 -2.22 8.64
C TYR A 78 -8.64 -1.41 8.59
N VAL A 79 -8.55 -0.11 8.34
CA VAL A 79 -9.70 0.80 8.31
C VAL A 79 -9.64 1.69 7.10
N TYR A 80 -10.81 2.08 6.60
CA TYR A 80 -10.94 3.04 5.53
C TYR A 80 -12.05 4.05 5.77
N ARG A 81 -11.97 5.16 5.06
CA ARG A 81 -12.91 6.28 5.11
C ARG A 81 -13.31 6.69 3.70
N PRO A 82 -14.60 6.56 3.34
CA PRO A 82 -15.10 6.99 2.04
C PRO A 82 -14.81 8.47 1.77
N GLY A 83 -14.17 8.77 0.64
CA GLY A 83 -13.78 10.13 0.23
C GLY A 83 -12.96 10.94 1.26
N GLY A 84 -12.41 10.28 2.29
CA GLY A 84 -11.70 10.93 3.40
C GLY A 84 -12.56 11.69 4.40
N GLN A 85 -13.88 11.74 4.21
CA GLN A 85 -14.82 12.50 5.05
C GLN A 85 -16.03 11.68 5.51
N GLY A 86 -16.26 10.52 4.91
CA GLY A 86 -17.36 9.63 5.27
C GLY A 86 -17.18 8.94 6.63
N PRO A 87 -18.15 8.10 7.04
CA PRO A 87 -18.00 7.28 8.24
C PRO A 87 -16.83 6.30 8.09
N LEU A 88 -16.06 6.11 9.15
CA LEU A 88 -15.02 5.10 9.18
C LEU A 88 -15.63 3.70 9.10
N LYS A 89 -14.98 2.85 8.31
CA LYS A 89 -15.37 1.47 8.07
C LYS A 89 -14.17 0.56 8.22
N THR A 90 -14.42 -0.68 8.59
CA THR A 90 -13.36 -1.68 8.64
C THR A 90 -13.07 -2.21 7.24
N LEU A 91 -11.79 -2.30 6.91
CA LEU A 91 -11.33 -2.95 5.68
C LEU A 91 -11.16 -4.46 5.96
N VAL A 92 -11.86 -5.26 5.18
CA VAL A 92 -11.92 -6.73 5.23
C VAL A 92 -11.77 -7.32 3.85
N GLU A 93 -11.55 -8.64 3.77
CA GLU A 93 -11.56 -9.38 2.52
C GLU A 93 -12.84 -9.10 1.71
N GLY A 94 -12.69 -8.73 0.45
CA GLY A 94 -13.80 -8.41 -0.45
C GLY A 94 -14.44 -7.05 -0.21
N SER A 95 -13.85 -6.18 0.63
CA SER A 95 -14.33 -4.79 0.76
C SER A 95 -14.31 -4.08 -0.59
N VAL A 96 -15.24 -3.14 -0.79
CA VAL A 96 -15.23 -2.25 -1.96
C VAL A 96 -14.84 -0.86 -1.50
N LEU A 97 -13.73 -0.37 -2.04
CA LEU A 97 -13.25 1.00 -1.85
C LEU A 97 -13.32 1.73 -3.19
N HIS A 98 -13.42 3.05 -3.14
CA HIS A 98 -13.49 3.88 -4.34
C HIS A 98 -12.27 4.81 -4.45
N SER A 99 -11.99 5.28 -5.65
CA SER A 99 -10.96 6.30 -5.88
C SER A 99 -11.16 7.51 -4.95
N GLY A 100 -10.09 7.94 -4.30
CA GLY A 100 -10.13 8.99 -3.28
C GLY A 100 -10.56 8.56 -1.87
N ASP A 101 -10.94 7.30 -1.67
CA ASP A 101 -11.06 6.74 -0.33
C ASP A 101 -9.70 6.73 0.36
N HIS A 102 -9.73 6.89 1.68
CA HIS A 102 -8.52 6.89 2.48
C HIS A 102 -8.47 5.66 3.36
N TYR A 103 -7.30 5.08 3.59
CA TYR A 103 -7.16 3.93 4.46
C TYR A 103 -5.93 4.01 5.38
N LYS A 104 -5.99 3.26 6.49
CA LYS A 104 -4.92 3.12 7.47
C LYS A 104 -4.76 1.67 7.89
N ILE A 105 -3.54 1.35 8.31
CA ILE A 105 -3.19 0.08 8.94
C ILE A 105 -2.62 0.38 10.32
N GLN A 106 -3.13 -0.31 11.34
CA GLN A 106 -2.57 -0.29 12.68
C GLN A 106 -2.19 -1.71 13.07
N PHE A 107 -1.01 -1.90 13.66
CA PHE A 107 -0.63 -3.19 14.22
C PHE A 107 0.15 -3.06 15.53
N THR A 108 0.16 -4.12 16.33
CA THR A 108 0.92 -4.24 17.57
C THR A 108 1.44 -5.67 17.69
N PRO A 109 2.77 -5.88 17.60
CA PRO A 109 3.35 -7.21 17.73
C PRO A 109 3.34 -7.66 19.21
N ALA A 110 3.23 -8.96 19.44
CA ALA A 110 3.37 -9.52 20.78
C ALA A 110 4.83 -9.55 21.28
N GLU A 111 5.80 -9.64 20.36
CA GLU A 111 7.24 -9.69 20.64
C GLU A 111 8.05 -8.87 19.62
N ASN A 112 9.33 -8.63 19.91
CA ASN A 112 10.21 -7.95 18.95
C ASN A 112 10.32 -8.78 17.66
N SER A 113 10.20 -8.13 16.51
CA SER A 113 10.16 -8.80 15.21
C SER A 113 10.48 -7.83 14.07
N TYR A 114 10.51 -8.35 12.84
CA TYR A 114 10.63 -7.61 11.60
C TYR A 114 9.34 -7.77 10.81
N VAL A 115 8.72 -6.66 10.43
CA VAL A 115 7.46 -6.65 9.68
C VAL A 115 7.71 -6.11 8.28
N TYR A 116 7.05 -6.69 7.28
CA TYR A 116 7.04 -6.18 5.93
C TYR A 116 5.60 -6.14 5.45
N ILE A 117 5.13 -4.95 5.08
CA ILE A 117 3.78 -4.76 4.56
C ILE A 117 3.90 -4.25 3.14
N PHE A 118 3.24 -4.94 2.21
CA PHE A 118 3.22 -4.57 0.79
C PHE A 118 1.78 -4.37 0.33
N GLN A 119 1.60 -3.54 -0.68
CA GLN A 119 0.39 -3.45 -1.48
C GLN A 119 0.71 -3.95 -2.88
N VAL A 120 -0.15 -4.80 -3.42
CA VAL A 120 -0.14 -5.22 -4.82
C VAL A 120 -1.36 -4.58 -5.48
N ASP A 121 -1.13 -3.70 -6.44
CA ASP A 121 -2.22 -3.00 -7.13
C ASP A 121 -2.87 -3.87 -8.23
N SER A 122 -3.87 -3.31 -8.90
CA SER A 122 -4.58 -3.96 -9.99
C SER A 122 -3.68 -4.31 -11.19
N SER A 123 -2.65 -3.51 -11.43
CA SER A 123 -1.60 -3.74 -12.44
C SER A 123 -0.53 -4.73 -12.00
N LYS A 124 -0.70 -5.35 -10.82
CA LYS A 124 0.26 -6.27 -10.20
C LYS A 124 1.52 -5.57 -9.68
N ALA A 125 1.57 -4.25 -9.70
CA ALA A 125 2.69 -3.49 -9.17
C ALA A 125 2.78 -3.62 -7.65
N ILE A 126 3.99 -3.92 -7.18
CA ILE A 126 4.27 -4.09 -5.74
C ILE A 126 4.81 -2.79 -5.14
N TYR A 127 4.19 -2.34 -4.06
CA TYR A 127 4.60 -1.17 -3.28
C TYR A 127 4.82 -1.56 -1.82
N ARG A 128 5.95 -1.14 -1.25
CA ARG A 128 6.24 -1.36 0.17
C ARG A 128 5.54 -0.29 1.00
N LEU A 129 4.65 -0.72 1.88
CA LEU A 129 3.97 0.11 2.87
C LEU A 129 4.73 0.14 4.22
N PHE A 130 5.55 -0.86 4.50
CA PHE A 130 6.42 -0.93 5.68
C PHE A 130 7.56 -1.94 5.46
N PRO A 131 8.80 -1.67 5.92
CA PRO A 131 9.27 -0.39 6.44
C PRO A 131 9.39 0.66 5.33
N MET A 132 9.24 1.93 5.67
CA MET A 132 9.46 3.05 4.76
C MET A 132 9.90 4.31 5.53
N THR A 133 10.82 5.07 4.95
CA THR A 133 11.26 6.37 5.51
C THR A 133 10.39 7.52 4.99
N SER A 134 9.89 7.43 3.77
CA SER A 134 9.02 8.43 3.17
C SER A 134 8.09 7.85 2.09
N PHE A 135 7.02 8.59 1.78
CA PHE A 135 6.05 8.28 0.73
C PHE A 135 5.48 9.60 0.18
N GLY A 136 5.43 9.81 -1.14
CA GLY A 136 4.91 11.06 -1.71
C GLY A 136 5.66 12.31 -1.25
N GLY A 137 6.97 12.22 -1.01
CA GLY A 137 7.77 13.30 -0.41
C GLY A 137 7.50 13.58 1.08
N VAL A 138 6.58 12.84 1.72
CA VAL A 138 6.28 12.97 3.14
C VAL A 138 7.11 11.97 3.94
N LYS A 139 7.86 12.47 4.92
CA LYS A 139 8.63 11.65 5.86
C LYS A 139 7.69 10.94 6.85
N VAL A 140 7.88 9.64 7.03
CA VAL A 140 7.05 8.79 7.92
C VAL A 140 7.87 7.95 8.91
N ASP A 141 9.14 7.65 8.63
CA ASP A 141 10.08 6.93 9.51
C ASP A 141 9.53 5.66 10.19
N ASN A 142 8.80 4.85 9.41
CA ASN A 142 8.30 3.57 9.85
C ASN A 142 9.34 2.49 9.57
N LEU A 143 10.12 2.13 10.59
CA LEU A 143 11.31 1.29 10.44
C LEU A 143 11.18 -0.06 11.17
N ASN A 144 11.92 -1.03 10.66
CA ASN A 144 12.26 -2.25 11.39
C ASN A 144 13.53 -2.03 12.25
N PRO A 145 13.74 -2.84 13.31
CA PRO A 145 12.80 -3.82 13.87
C PRO A 145 11.64 -3.16 14.61
N VAL A 146 10.51 -3.87 14.70
CA VAL A 146 9.37 -3.48 15.54
C VAL A 146 9.49 -4.06 16.94
N ARG A 147 9.01 -3.31 17.93
CA ARG A 147 9.09 -3.66 19.35
C ARG A 147 7.78 -4.29 19.84
N GLY A 148 7.90 -5.38 20.60
CA GLY A 148 6.76 -6.03 21.26
C GLY A 148 5.96 -5.04 22.12
N GLY A 149 4.64 -5.11 22.02
CA GLY A 149 3.70 -4.27 22.77
C GLY A 149 3.58 -2.82 22.27
N VAL A 150 4.35 -2.40 21.27
CA VAL A 150 4.27 -1.04 20.69
C VAL A 150 3.31 -1.03 19.50
N THR A 151 2.42 -0.03 19.46
CA THR A 151 1.48 0.14 18.34
C THR A 151 2.06 1.02 17.24
N TYR A 152 2.03 0.52 16.02
CA TYR A 152 2.48 1.19 14.81
C TYR A 152 1.28 1.61 13.94
N TYR A 153 1.41 2.73 13.24
CA TYR A 153 0.35 3.33 12.40
C TYR A 153 0.90 3.68 11.02
N LEU A 154 0.26 3.18 9.98
CA LEU A 154 0.67 3.43 8.60
C LEU A 154 -0.39 4.29 7.88
N PRO A 155 0.04 5.35 7.16
CA PRO A 155 1.43 5.83 7.04
C PRO A 155 1.95 6.53 8.31
N ALA A 156 1.08 7.12 9.12
CA ALA A 156 1.43 7.67 10.44
C ALA A 156 0.16 7.80 11.30
N LYS A 157 0.32 8.15 12.57
CA LYS A 157 -0.79 8.27 13.55
C LYS A 157 -1.92 9.17 13.05
N ASP A 158 -1.59 10.29 12.42
CA ASP A 158 -2.51 11.34 11.95
C ASP A 158 -2.57 11.46 10.42
N LYS A 159 -2.06 10.45 9.69
CA LYS A 159 -2.04 10.42 8.22
C LYS A 159 -2.71 9.15 7.68
N SER A 160 -3.20 9.22 6.45
CA SER A 160 -3.83 8.10 5.74
C SER A 160 -3.23 7.96 4.34
N PHE A 161 -3.25 6.75 3.81
CA PHE A 161 -3.09 6.56 2.37
C PHE A 161 -4.37 7.00 1.66
N LYS A 162 -4.26 7.46 0.42
CA LYS A 162 -5.39 7.79 -0.45
C LYS A 162 -5.30 6.90 -1.69
N LEU A 163 -6.41 6.28 -2.08
CA LEU A 163 -6.49 5.55 -3.34
C LEU A 163 -6.46 6.53 -4.52
N ASP A 164 -5.70 6.16 -5.55
CA ASP A 164 -5.63 6.89 -6.81
C ASP A 164 -6.83 6.53 -7.71
N ASP A 165 -6.73 6.81 -9.01
CA ASP A 165 -7.80 6.52 -9.98
C ASP A 165 -7.61 5.15 -10.68
N LYS A 166 -6.64 4.32 -10.25
CA LYS A 166 -6.35 3.01 -10.86
C LYS A 166 -7.20 1.92 -10.23
N VAL A 167 -8.38 1.72 -10.80
CA VAL A 167 -9.34 0.70 -10.36
C VAL A 167 -8.84 -0.74 -10.56
N GLY A 168 -9.45 -1.67 -9.82
CA GLY A 168 -9.26 -3.12 -9.91
C GLY A 168 -8.99 -3.77 -8.56
N SER A 169 -8.66 -5.07 -8.58
CA SER A 169 -8.42 -5.83 -7.36
C SER A 169 -7.04 -5.53 -6.79
N GLU A 170 -6.99 -5.12 -5.52
CA GLU A 170 -5.78 -4.78 -4.80
C GLU A 170 -5.61 -5.64 -3.55
N THR A 171 -4.37 -5.91 -3.16
CA THR A 171 -4.09 -6.77 -2.01
C THR A 171 -3.05 -6.16 -1.09
N ILE A 172 -3.37 -6.12 0.21
CA ILE A 172 -2.39 -5.82 1.26
C ILE A 172 -1.82 -7.14 1.78
N LEU A 173 -0.49 -7.24 1.76
CA LEU A 173 0.28 -8.38 2.27
C LEU A 173 0.96 -7.97 3.57
N PHE A 174 0.79 -8.75 4.63
CA PHE A 174 1.46 -8.56 5.92
C PHE A 174 2.34 -9.79 6.20
N LEU A 175 3.64 -9.56 6.31
CA LEU A 175 4.65 -10.59 6.59
C LEU A 175 5.40 -10.23 7.87
N ALA A 176 5.77 -11.24 8.63
CA ALA A 176 6.54 -11.05 9.86
C ALA A 176 7.60 -12.14 10.05
N PHE A 177 8.75 -11.72 10.57
CA PHE A 177 9.92 -12.56 10.80
C PHE A 177 10.55 -12.23 12.15
N ARG A 178 11.29 -13.17 12.75
CA ARG A 178 12.08 -12.90 13.96
C ARG A 178 13.38 -12.20 13.66
N GLU A 179 13.93 -12.50 12.49
CA GLU A 179 15.16 -11.92 11.96
C GLU A 179 14.84 -11.14 10.67
N PRO A 180 15.69 -10.19 10.25
CA PRO A 180 15.51 -9.49 8.99
C PRO A 180 15.50 -10.48 7.82
N ASN A 181 14.62 -10.27 6.85
CA ASN A 181 14.59 -11.06 5.63
C ASN A 181 15.42 -10.38 4.53
N GLN A 182 16.74 -10.55 4.62
CA GLN A 182 17.70 -9.88 3.72
C GLN A 182 17.40 -10.15 2.24
N ALA A 183 17.08 -11.40 1.88
CA ALA A 183 16.79 -11.76 0.49
C ALA A 183 15.55 -11.01 -0.06
N MET A 184 14.51 -10.82 0.77
CA MET A 184 13.34 -10.04 0.39
C MET A 184 13.65 -8.54 0.27
N GLU A 185 14.46 -8.02 1.18
CA GLU A 185 14.91 -6.62 1.15
C GLU A 185 15.70 -6.34 -0.14
N GLU A 186 16.67 -7.19 -0.46
CA GLU A 186 17.48 -7.10 -1.68
C GLU A 186 16.63 -7.23 -2.95
N GLN A 187 15.67 -8.15 -2.98
CA GLN A 187 14.74 -8.29 -4.10
C GLN A 187 13.89 -7.04 -4.32
N TYR A 188 13.37 -6.44 -3.24
CA TYR A 188 12.60 -5.21 -3.35
C TYR A 188 13.48 -4.02 -3.76
N GLU A 189 14.69 -3.91 -3.24
CA GLU A 189 15.64 -2.89 -3.67
C GLU A 189 16.00 -3.01 -5.16
N ALA A 190 16.21 -4.23 -5.65
CA ALA A 190 16.45 -4.48 -7.08
C ALA A 190 15.26 -4.02 -7.93
N LEU A 191 14.02 -4.26 -7.46
CA LEU A 191 12.81 -3.80 -8.13
C LEU A 191 12.75 -2.27 -8.19
N VAL A 192 13.04 -1.59 -7.08
CA VAL A 192 13.09 -0.11 -7.03
C VAL A 192 14.16 0.43 -7.98
N LYS A 193 15.37 -0.15 -7.98
CA LYS A 193 16.46 0.23 -8.90
C LYS A 193 16.07 0.05 -10.37
N ALA A 194 15.42 -1.05 -10.72
CA ALA A 194 14.96 -1.31 -12.09
C ALA A 194 13.92 -0.28 -12.54
N ARG A 195 12.96 0.07 -11.67
CA ARG A 195 11.96 1.12 -11.96
C ARG A 195 12.59 2.50 -12.11
N LEU A 196 13.55 2.85 -11.26
CA LEU A 196 14.32 4.11 -11.36
C LEU A 196 15.15 4.19 -12.65
N ALA A 197 15.66 3.06 -13.12
CA ALA A 197 16.36 2.96 -14.40
C ALA A 197 15.42 2.85 -15.61
N GLN A 198 14.09 2.83 -15.40
CA GLN A 198 13.07 2.64 -16.42
C GLN A 198 13.26 1.34 -17.25
N ASP A 199 13.84 0.31 -16.64
CA ASP A 199 14.04 -1.01 -17.25
C ASP A 199 12.78 -1.87 -17.02
N SER A 200 11.84 -1.80 -17.97
CA SER A 200 10.55 -2.49 -17.89
C SER A 200 10.69 -4.01 -17.85
N ALA A 201 11.53 -4.59 -18.71
CA ALA A 201 11.74 -6.04 -18.77
C ALA A 201 12.29 -6.60 -17.45
N LYS A 202 13.25 -5.90 -16.84
CA LYS A 202 13.79 -6.27 -15.53
C LYS A 202 12.77 -6.05 -14.41
N THR A 203 11.99 -4.98 -14.49
CA THR A 203 10.89 -4.70 -13.55
C THR A 203 9.88 -5.84 -13.55
N ASP A 204 9.41 -6.27 -14.73
CA ASP A 204 8.43 -7.34 -14.88
C ASP A 204 8.97 -8.69 -14.36
N THR A 205 10.24 -8.99 -14.67
CA THR A 205 10.92 -10.20 -14.18
C THR A 205 10.99 -10.21 -12.65
N LEU A 206 11.43 -9.11 -12.04
CA LEU A 206 11.56 -9.01 -10.57
C LEU A 206 10.20 -9.04 -9.88
N GLN A 207 9.20 -8.35 -10.44
CA GLN A 207 7.83 -8.35 -9.92
C GLN A 207 7.24 -9.76 -9.92
N THR A 208 7.37 -10.48 -11.03
CA THR A 208 6.92 -11.87 -11.15
C THR A 208 7.59 -12.80 -10.13
N ALA A 209 8.91 -12.64 -9.94
CA ALA A 209 9.67 -13.42 -8.97
C ALA A 209 9.20 -13.16 -7.52
N ILE A 210 9.01 -11.89 -7.15
CA ILE A 210 8.55 -11.51 -5.81
C ILE A 210 7.13 -12.05 -5.57
N GLN A 211 6.21 -11.85 -6.53
CA GLN A 211 4.84 -12.36 -6.40
C GLN A 211 4.76 -13.88 -6.25
N SER A 212 5.59 -14.61 -7.00
CA SER A 212 5.67 -16.06 -6.87
C SER A 212 6.12 -16.46 -5.47
N SER A 213 7.05 -15.73 -4.88
CA SER A 213 7.51 -15.97 -3.51
C SER A 213 6.43 -15.73 -2.45
N PHE A 214 5.45 -14.87 -2.72
CA PHE A 214 4.31 -14.69 -1.83
C PHE A 214 3.34 -15.87 -1.91
N LYS A 215 3.08 -16.39 -3.10
CA LYS A 215 2.19 -17.55 -3.29
C LYS A 215 2.68 -18.81 -2.57
N THR A 216 4.00 -19.03 -2.53
CA THR A 216 4.59 -20.22 -1.89
C THR A 216 4.57 -20.18 -0.36
N ARG A 217 4.26 -19.03 0.23
CA ARG A 217 4.43 -18.75 1.66
C ARG A 217 3.14 -18.91 2.49
N GLY A 218 2.01 -19.26 1.88
CA GLY A 218 0.80 -19.68 2.60
C GLY A 218 0.07 -18.54 3.34
N LEU A 219 -1.20 -18.80 3.72
CA LEU A 219 -2.12 -17.80 4.29
C LEU A 219 -2.34 -18.01 5.80
N ALA A 220 -2.13 -16.98 6.61
CA ALA A 220 -2.28 -17.05 8.08
C ALA A 220 -3.71 -16.79 8.61
N ALA A 221 -4.64 -16.34 7.78
CA ALA A 221 -5.99 -15.87 8.17
C ALA A 221 -6.00 -14.67 9.14
N ILE A 222 -7.14 -14.01 9.25
CA ILE A 222 -7.43 -12.97 10.26
C ILE A 222 -8.57 -13.50 11.12
N VAL A 223 -8.41 -13.44 12.44
CA VAL A 223 -9.46 -13.85 13.40
C VAL A 223 -9.81 -12.70 14.32
N ASP A 224 -11.04 -12.69 14.83
CA ASP A 224 -11.43 -11.72 15.86
C ASP A 224 -10.66 -11.96 17.15
N ASP A 225 -10.35 -10.90 17.91
CA ASP A 225 -9.70 -11.03 19.21
C ASP A 225 -10.62 -11.83 20.16
N PRO A 226 -10.19 -12.99 20.69
CA PRO A 226 -11.02 -13.80 21.60
C PRO A 226 -11.40 -13.05 22.88
N GLU A 227 -10.60 -12.06 23.28
CA GLU A 227 -10.88 -11.21 24.43
C GLU A 227 -11.92 -10.12 24.12
N LYS A 228 -12.43 -10.06 22.87
CA LYS A 228 -13.37 -9.05 22.35
C LYS A 228 -12.95 -7.61 22.65
N LYS A 229 -11.63 -7.40 22.72
CA LYS A 229 -11.04 -6.09 22.99
C LYS A 229 -11.29 -5.17 21.81
N THR A 230 -11.35 -3.87 22.11
CA THR A 230 -11.39 -2.83 21.09
C THR A 230 -10.07 -2.08 21.04
N ALA A 231 -9.76 -1.53 19.87
CA ALA A 231 -8.64 -0.65 19.65
C ALA A 231 -9.14 0.71 19.16
N THR A 232 -8.50 1.76 19.63
CA THR A 232 -8.73 3.12 19.18
C THR A 232 -7.71 3.46 18.10
N VAL A 233 -8.18 3.57 16.86
CA VAL A 233 -7.39 3.99 15.70
C VAL A 233 -7.51 5.51 15.53
N PRO A 234 -6.44 6.30 15.71
CA PRO A 234 -6.45 7.72 15.45
C PRO A 234 -6.55 7.98 13.94
N TRP A 235 -7.48 8.86 13.56
CA TRP A 235 -7.65 9.29 12.18
C TRP A 235 -6.98 10.63 11.94
N THR A 236 -7.31 11.62 12.78
CA THR A 236 -6.67 12.94 12.83
C THR A 236 -6.15 13.21 14.24
N ALA A 237 -5.54 14.38 14.46
CA ALA A 237 -5.15 14.82 15.80
C ALA A 237 -6.34 14.92 16.80
N LYS A 238 -7.58 15.07 16.31
CA LYS A 238 -8.78 15.26 17.13
C LYS A 238 -9.78 14.11 17.05
N GLU A 239 -9.57 13.18 16.14
CA GLU A 239 -10.54 12.15 15.82
C GLU A 239 -9.91 10.76 15.91
N SER A 240 -10.61 9.85 16.56
CA SER A 240 -10.23 8.45 16.66
C SER A 240 -11.46 7.55 16.61
N PHE A 241 -11.24 6.30 16.23
CA PHE A 241 -12.30 5.33 16.06
C PHE A 241 -12.04 4.06 16.83
N THR A 242 -13.05 3.57 17.53
CA THR A 242 -12.97 2.35 18.31
C THR A 242 -13.56 1.20 17.51
N MET A 243 -12.79 0.14 17.34
CA MET A 243 -13.21 -1.04 16.60
C MET A 243 -12.78 -2.33 17.30
N PRO A 244 -13.43 -3.47 17.04
CA PRO A 244 -12.95 -4.76 17.50
C PRO A 244 -11.52 -4.99 17.01
N VAL A 245 -10.64 -5.41 17.92
CA VAL A 245 -9.30 -5.84 17.58
C VAL A 245 -9.38 -7.16 16.81
N ARG A 246 -8.56 -7.29 15.78
CA ARG A 246 -8.32 -8.58 15.13
C ARG A 246 -6.92 -9.07 15.44
N ARG A 247 -6.74 -10.39 15.37
CA ARG A 247 -5.46 -11.05 15.53
C ARG A 247 -5.03 -11.71 14.24
N LEU A 248 -3.74 -11.55 13.96
CA LEU A 248 -3.00 -12.48 13.14
C LEU A 248 -2.31 -13.42 14.12
N ASP A 249 -2.94 -14.55 14.37
CA ASP A 249 -2.35 -15.61 15.18
C ASP A 249 -1.74 -16.66 14.26
N ASN A 250 -0.76 -17.39 14.79
CA ASN A 250 -0.13 -18.47 14.06
C ASN A 250 0.65 -18.05 12.80
N LEU A 251 1.19 -16.82 12.74
CA LEU A 251 2.14 -16.46 11.69
C LEU A 251 3.43 -17.28 11.91
N CYS A 252 3.54 -18.37 11.17
CA CYS A 252 4.79 -19.11 11.04
C CYS A 252 5.86 -18.23 10.38
N ALA A 253 7.13 -18.63 10.49
CA ALA A 253 8.26 -17.86 9.95
C ALA A 253 8.13 -17.55 8.43
N ASP A 254 7.34 -18.33 7.71
CA ASP A 254 7.11 -18.16 6.27
C ASP A 254 5.68 -17.73 5.92
N CYS A 255 4.78 -17.53 6.89
CA CYS A 255 3.36 -17.30 6.64
C CYS A 255 3.08 -15.86 6.20
N ILE A 256 2.12 -15.67 5.29
CA ILE A 256 1.65 -14.35 4.85
C ILE A 256 0.20 -14.16 5.26
N ASN A 257 -0.15 -12.97 5.75
CA ASN A 257 -1.54 -12.55 5.83
C ASN A 257 -1.89 -11.66 4.65
N MET A 258 -3.07 -11.87 4.06
CA MET A 258 -3.55 -11.14 2.89
C MET A 258 -4.93 -10.55 3.18
N VAL A 259 -5.14 -9.31 2.73
CA VAL A 259 -6.45 -8.69 2.65
C VAL A 259 -6.63 -8.11 1.25
N THR A 260 -7.54 -8.72 0.48
CA THR A 260 -7.91 -8.28 -0.86
C THR A 260 -9.15 -7.42 -0.80
N PHE A 261 -9.15 -6.33 -1.56
CA PHE A 261 -10.31 -5.46 -1.73
C PHE A 261 -10.45 -5.06 -3.19
N GLU A 262 -11.66 -4.69 -3.57
CA GLU A 262 -11.96 -4.18 -4.91
C GLU A 262 -11.92 -2.66 -4.88
N HIS A 263 -11.05 -2.06 -5.68
CA HIS A 263 -11.00 -0.63 -5.95
C HIS A 263 -11.85 -0.31 -7.18
N ARG A 264 -12.82 0.59 -7.06
CA ARG A 264 -13.78 0.95 -8.12
C ARG A 264 -13.90 2.44 -8.37
#